data_AF-A0A3B9Y3Y5-F1
#
_entry.id   AF-A0A3B9Y3Y5-F1
#
_cell.length_a   1.000
_cell.length_b   1.000
_cell.length_c   1.000
_cell.angle_alpha   90.00
_cell.angle_beta   90.00
_cell.angle_gamma   90.00
#
_symmetry.space_group_name_H-M   'P 1'
#
loop_
_entity.id
_entity.type
_entity.pdbx_description
1 polymer ?
#
loop_
_entity_poly.entity_id
_entity_poly.type
_entity_poly.pdbx_seq_one_letter_code
_entity_poly.pdbx_strand_id
1 'polypeptide(L)'
;MVAKDETMDRRDKADLLLVTATEVEARAVLNVFPRQDSTLERRHIGNNSYIDLGVIGGARTFLVQSEMGAGGPAGASLVVYEGIEALSPSAVIMVGIAFGLIPEKQRIGDILVSRQLVGYELQKLAQQSDGSEIISHRGDRVQASPRLLSLLRASIFDWQGPKVQFGLMLSGDKLVNHKNFSNKFLGIEPEAIGGEMEGTGVYSAAYRNNVHWILIKAICDWADGNKDDAYQKMAAENAARFLLHALQQGGLAANNLSASPPAQTPRETPPRKRTMGTILSTYHDHVSWVLAVAWEPEGNRIASAGGDGVVQVWDADSTQTLLTYRGHAWLSEKVNWLPKIYMIAWSPEGLRLASAGDGKKVYVWDATTGQTITEYEGHSGVLSNVFALAWSPDGKRIASACSTAGFDKTVHIWNAKTGSPILRYDSSYGFMPNFSVLSLAWSPDGT
;
A
#
# COMPACT_ATOMS: atom_id res chain seq x y z
N MET A 1 -15.72 -7.01 -38.89
CA MET A 1 -16.39 -7.47 -37.66
C MET A 1 -16.27 -8.98 -37.63
N VAL A 2 -15.30 -9.49 -36.88
CA VAL A 2 -15.21 -10.92 -36.58
C VAL A 2 -15.90 -11.10 -35.25
N ALA A 3 -16.90 -11.98 -35.20
CA ALA A 3 -17.66 -12.27 -33.99
C ALA A 3 -16.71 -12.78 -32.89
N LYS A 4 -16.78 -12.19 -31.70
CA LYS A 4 -16.11 -12.72 -30.50
C LYS A 4 -16.82 -14.03 -30.12
N ASP A 5 -16.04 -15.10 -30.06
CA ASP A 5 -16.48 -16.42 -29.62
C ASP A 5 -16.63 -16.38 -28.09
N GLU A 6 -17.85 -16.18 -27.59
CA GLU A 6 -18.17 -16.08 -26.16
C GLU A 6 -18.28 -17.46 -25.48
N THR A 7 -17.29 -18.32 -25.69
CA THR A 7 -17.16 -19.60 -24.94
C THR A 7 -15.75 -19.79 -24.41
N MET A 8 -15.24 -18.86 -23.60
CA MET A 8 -14.13 -19.16 -22.70
C MET A 8 -14.66 -20.06 -21.58
N ASP A 9 -14.13 -21.28 -21.46
CA ASP A 9 -14.41 -22.15 -20.32
C ASP A 9 -13.96 -21.42 -19.03
N ARG A 10 -14.71 -21.55 -17.92
CA ARG A 10 -14.32 -20.98 -16.61
C ARG A 10 -12.93 -21.46 -16.17
N ARG A 11 -12.45 -22.59 -16.73
CA ARG A 11 -11.12 -23.15 -16.51
C ARG A 11 -9.98 -22.33 -17.12
N ASP A 12 -10.25 -21.41 -18.03
CA ASP A 12 -9.22 -20.62 -18.74
C ASP A 12 -9.08 -19.18 -18.22
N LYS A 13 -9.89 -18.77 -17.23
CA LYS A 13 -9.75 -17.47 -16.58
C LYS A 13 -8.70 -17.50 -15.49
N ALA A 14 -7.85 -16.48 -15.48
CA ALA A 14 -6.94 -16.21 -14.37
C ALA A 14 -7.59 -15.24 -13.38
N ASP A 15 -7.27 -15.38 -12.10
CA ASP A 15 -7.45 -14.30 -11.12
C ASP A 15 -6.21 -13.40 -11.14
N LEU A 16 -5.03 -14.02 -11.25
CA LEU A 16 -3.73 -13.39 -11.18
C LEU A 16 -2.84 -13.80 -12.35
N LEU A 17 -2.29 -12.82 -13.06
CA LEU A 17 -1.21 -13.00 -14.01
C LEU A 17 0.11 -12.52 -13.39
N LEU A 18 1.04 -13.46 -13.17
CA LEU A 18 2.40 -13.17 -12.75
C LEU A 18 3.29 -12.98 -13.96
N VAL A 19 4.11 -11.94 -13.90
CA VAL A 19 5.03 -11.56 -14.98
C VAL A 19 6.44 -11.49 -14.43
N THR A 20 7.40 -12.07 -15.16
CA THR A 20 8.85 -11.98 -14.90
C THR A 20 9.56 -11.60 -16.20
N ALA A 21 10.72 -10.95 -16.16
CA ALA A 21 11.48 -10.53 -17.33
C ALA A 21 12.66 -11.45 -17.67
N THR A 22 13.16 -12.23 -16.71
CA THR A 22 14.34 -13.09 -16.90
C THR A 22 14.08 -14.52 -16.48
N GLU A 23 14.91 -15.44 -16.99
CA GLU A 23 14.84 -16.85 -16.60
C GLU A 23 15.18 -17.05 -15.12
N VAL A 24 16.06 -16.23 -14.55
CA VAL A 24 16.40 -16.26 -13.11
C VAL A 24 15.17 -15.96 -12.26
N GLU A 25 14.40 -14.95 -12.65
CA GLU A 25 13.16 -14.56 -11.98
C GLU A 25 12.08 -15.64 -12.13
N ALA A 26 11.85 -16.14 -13.35
CA ALA A 26 10.88 -17.20 -13.60
C ALA A 26 11.21 -18.47 -12.79
N ARG A 27 12.49 -18.88 -12.75
CA ARG A 27 12.94 -20.01 -11.94
C ARG A 27 12.76 -19.76 -10.44
N ALA A 28 13.01 -18.54 -9.96
CA ALA A 28 12.79 -18.20 -8.55
C ALA A 28 11.32 -18.35 -8.15
N VAL A 29 10.38 -17.86 -8.98
CA VAL A 29 8.94 -18.06 -8.76
C VAL A 29 8.60 -19.55 -8.73
N LEU A 30 9.06 -20.33 -9.71
CA LEU A 30 8.79 -21.78 -9.80
C LEU A 30 9.43 -22.62 -8.67
N ASN A 31 10.47 -22.11 -8.01
CA ASN A 31 11.09 -22.74 -6.87
C ASN A 31 10.37 -22.42 -5.55
N VAL A 32 9.85 -21.20 -5.44
CA VAL A 32 9.19 -20.71 -4.22
C VAL A 32 7.73 -21.16 -4.17
N PHE A 33 7.03 -21.11 -5.30
CA PHE A 33 5.59 -21.37 -5.35
C PHE A 33 5.31 -22.88 -5.28
N PRO A 34 4.31 -23.32 -4.50
CA PRO A 34 3.99 -24.73 -4.34
C PRO A 34 3.50 -25.33 -5.65
N ARG A 35 3.87 -26.59 -5.92
CA ARG A 35 3.40 -27.35 -7.08
C ARG A 35 2.20 -28.20 -6.68
N GLN A 36 1.03 -27.96 -7.30
CA GLN A 36 -0.15 -28.80 -7.07
C GLN A 36 -0.08 -30.14 -7.82
N ASP A 37 0.57 -30.17 -9.00
CA ASP A 37 0.76 -31.37 -9.81
C ASP A 37 2.22 -31.56 -10.25
N SER A 38 2.61 -32.80 -10.54
CA SER A 38 3.97 -33.15 -11.01
C SER A 38 4.29 -32.65 -12.43
N THR A 39 3.29 -32.16 -13.18
CA THR A 39 3.46 -31.64 -14.54
C THR A 39 3.01 -30.19 -14.61
N LEU A 40 3.96 -29.28 -14.84
CA LEU A 40 3.67 -27.89 -15.19
C LEU A 40 2.99 -27.87 -16.57
N GLU A 41 1.69 -27.57 -16.61
CA GLU A 41 0.98 -27.43 -17.87
C GLU A 41 1.43 -26.13 -18.53
N ARG A 42 2.19 -26.25 -19.63
CA ARG A 42 2.61 -25.10 -20.44
C ARG A 42 1.59 -24.88 -21.54
N ARG A 43 1.00 -23.69 -21.56
CA ARG A 43 0.07 -23.24 -22.60
C ARG A 43 0.74 -22.20 -23.49
N HIS A 44 0.43 -22.23 -24.77
CA HIS A 44 0.91 -21.22 -25.70
C HIS A 44 -0.23 -20.27 -26.03
N ILE A 45 -0.01 -18.98 -25.79
CA ILE A 45 -0.95 -17.90 -26.11
C ILE A 45 -0.17 -16.89 -26.94
N GLY A 46 -0.59 -16.68 -28.18
CA GLY A 46 0.22 -15.93 -29.16
C GLY A 46 1.59 -16.60 -29.34
N ASN A 47 2.66 -15.82 -29.19
CA ASN A 47 4.03 -16.32 -29.26
C ASN A 47 4.62 -16.68 -27.89
N ASN A 48 3.84 -16.53 -26.81
CA ASN A 48 4.31 -16.64 -25.44
C ASN A 48 3.87 -17.94 -24.78
N SER A 49 4.73 -18.47 -23.90
CA SER A 49 4.45 -19.65 -23.07
C SER A 49 4.02 -19.24 -21.68
N TYR A 50 2.86 -19.73 -21.24
CA TYR A 50 2.28 -19.51 -19.92
C TYR A 50 2.36 -20.82 -19.13
N ILE A 51 2.61 -20.71 -17.83
CA ILE A 51 2.67 -21.82 -16.91
C ILE A 51 1.51 -21.68 -15.92
N ASP A 52 0.66 -22.69 -15.86
CA ASP A 52 -0.40 -22.76 -14.86
C ASP A 52 0.19 -23.11 -13.49
N LEU A 53 0.09 -22.19 -12.53
CA LEU A 53 0.57 -22.40 -11.16
C LEU A 53 -0.55 -22.95 -10.24
N GLY A 54 -1.73 -23.21 -10.77
CA GLY A 54 -2.89 -23.67 -10.01
C GLY A 54 -3.51 -22.57 -9.16
N VAL A 55 -4.13 -22.98 -8.05
CA VAL A 55 -4.78 -22.04 -7.12
C VAL A 55 -3.87 -21.77 -5.93
N ILE A 56 -3.43 -20.52 -5.79
CA ILE A 56 -2.54 -20.06 -4.71
C ILE A 56 -3.28 -18.99 -3.93
N GLY A 57 -3.44 -19.18 -2.61
CA GLY A 57 -4.15 -18.20 -1.78
C GLY A 57 -5.61 -17.97 -2.19
N GLY A 58 -6.24 -18.94 -2.86
CA GLY A 58 -7.59 -18.83 -3.42
C GLY A 58 -7.67 -18.16 -4.79
N ALA A 59 -6.54 -17.78 -5.40
CA ALA A 59 -6.48 -17.16 -6.73
C ALA A 59 -5.91 -18.11 -7.78
N ARG A 60 -6.62 -18.29 -8.90
CA ARG A 60 -6.10 -19.00 -10.08
C ARG A 60 -4.99 -18.19 -10.71
N THR A 61 -3.78 -18.75 -10.71
CA THR A 61 -2.56 -17.99 -11.01
C THR A 61 -1.83 -18.58 -12.21
N PHE A 62 -1.47 -17.72 -13.15
CA PHE A 62 -0.62 -18.06 -14.30
C PHE A 62 0.67 -17.27 -14.26
N LEU A 63 1.77 -17.86 -14.71
CA LEU A 63 3.06 -17.22 -14.86
C LEU A 63 3.42 -17.09 -16.33
N VAL A 64 3.88 -15.91 -16.74
CA VAL A 64 4.46 -15.65 -18.06
C VAL A 64 5.80 -14.93 -17.91
N GLN A 65 6.74 -15.28 -18.78
CA GLN A 65 8.03 -14.57 -18.86
C GLN A 65 8.02 -13.65 -20.09
N SER A 66 8.26 -12.36 -19.88
CA SER A 66 8.57 -11.39 -20.94
C SER A 66 10.08 -11.36 -21.22
N GLU A 67 10.47 -10.64 -22.27
CA GLU A 67 11.85 -10.14 -22.41
C GLU A 67 12.10 -8.94 -21.49
N MET A 68 13.37 -8.58 -21.33
CA MET A 68 13.77 -7.38 -20.60
C MET A 68 13.34 -6.12 -21.36
N GLY A 69 12.84 -5.13 -20.63
CA GLY A 69 12.31 -3.88 -21.20
C GLY A 69 10.79 -3.85 -21.34
N ALA A 70 10.25 -2.64 -21.40
CA ALA A 70 8.84 -2.37 -21.59
C ALA A 70 8.40 -2.53 -23.05
N GLY A 71 9.25 -2.10 -23.99
CA GLY A 71 9.02 -2.18 -25.44
C GLY A 71 9.60 -3.45 -26.10
N GLY A 72 9.29 -3.64 -27.38
CA GLY A 72 9.80 -4.76 -28.20
C GLY A 72 8.76 -5.86 -28.47
N PRO A 73 9.10 -6.83 -29.35
CA PRO A 73 8.18 -7.87 -29.81
C PRO A 73 7.81 -8.90 -28.73
N ALA A 74 8.59 -9.01 -27.66
CA ALA A 74 8.24 -9.79 -26.47
C ALA A 74 8.52 -9.02 -25.17
N GLY A 75 8.58 -7.68 -25.24
CA GLY A 75 8.67 -6.81 -24.07
C GLY A 75 7.41 -6.84 -23.22
N ALA A 76 7.51 -6.33 -22.00
CA ALA A 76 6.45 -6.46 -21.00
C ALA A 76 5.09 -5.90 -21.47
N SER A 77 5.07 -4.80 -22.23
CA SER A 77 3.82 -4.19 -22.72
C SER A 77 2.97 -5.17 -23.55
N LEU A 78 3.59 -5.84 -24.54
CA LEU A 78 2.86 -6.74 -25.43
C LEU A 78 2.51 -8.06 -24.73
N VAL A 79 3.45 -8.64 -23.99
CA VAL A 79 3.25 -9.91 -23.27
C VAL A 79 2.13 -9.79 -22.22
N VAL A 80 2.11 -8.68 -21.46
CA VAL A 80 1.05 -8.42 -20.49
C VAL A 80 -0.27 -8.19 -21.21
N TYR A 81 -0.29 -7.42 -22.31
CA TYR A 81 -1.51 -7.17 -23.08
C TYR A 81 -2.13 -8.47 -23.62
N GLU A 82 -1.33 -9.33 -24.26
CA GLU A 82 -1.79 -10.64 -24.77
C GLU A 82 -2.27 -11.55 -23.64
N GLY A 83 -1.57 -11.56 -22.50
CA GLY A 83 -1.98 -12.30 -21.31
C GLY A 83 -3.31 -11.82 -20.74
N ILE A 84 -3.54 -10.49 -20.75
CA ILE A 84 -4.82 -9.91 -20.31
C ILE A 84 -5.96 -10.32 -21.24
N GLU A 85 -5.77 -10.16 -22.56
CA GLU A 85 -6.79 -10.53 -23.55
C GLU A 85 -7.16 -12.01 -23.47
N ALA A 86 -6.18 -12.89 -23.28
CA ALA A 86 -6.42 -14.33 -23.31
C ALA A 86 -6.94 -14.91 -21.99
N LEU A 87 -6.48 -14.41 -20.85
CA LEU A 87 -6.79 -14.99 -19.54
C LEU A 87 -7.76 -14.13 -18.71
N SER A 88 -8.03 -12.90 -19.14
CA SER A 88 -8.89 -11.93 -18.42
C SER A 88 -8.60 -11.86 -16.90
N PRO A 89 -7.33 -11.67 -16.48
CA PRO A 89 -6.96 -11.62 -15.07
C PRO A 89 -7.58 -10.42 -14.36
N SER A 90 -7.84 -10.57 -13.07
CA SER A 90 -8.26 -9.45 -12.21
C SER A 90 -7.08 -8.57 -11.78
N ALA A 91 -5.88 -9.15 -11.72
CA ALA A 91 -4.64 -8.46 -11.38
C ALA A 91 -3.44 -8.98 -12.17
N VAL A 92 -2.49 -8.07 -12.44
CA VAL A 92 -1.17 -8.37 -12.97
C VAL A 92 -0.12 -7.98 -11.92
N ILE A 93 0.74 -8.91 -11.53
CA ILE A 93 1.85 -8.62 -10.60
C ILE A 93 3.15 -8.96 -11.30
N MET A 94 4.02 -7.97 -11.45
CA MET A 94 5.36 -8.23 -11.93
C MET A 94 6.30 -8.47 -10.76
N VAL A 95 6.92 -9.66 -10.76
CA VAL A 95 7.84 -10.10 -9.71
C VAL A 95 9.24 -10.20 -10.28
N GLY A 96 10.25 -9.73 -9.56
CA GLY A 96 11.61 -9.85 -10.07
C GLY A 96 12.67 -9.11 -9.29
N ILE A 97 13.70 -8.67 -10.00
CA ILE A 97 14.84 -7.95 -9.45
C ILE A 97 14.80 -6.47 -9.84
N ALA A 98 15.47 -5.66 -9.02
CA ALA A 98 15.64 -4.23 -9.22
C ALA A 98 17.02 -3.79 -8.73
N PHE A 99 17.44 -2.60 -9.12
CA PHE A 99 18.59 -1.94 -8.51
C PHE A 99 18.13 -1.03 -7.36
N GLY A 100 18.97 -0.92 -6.33
CA GLY A 100 18.80 0.02 -5.23
C GLY A 100 19.37 1.40 -5.56
N LEU A 101 18.93 2.42 -4.81
CA LEU A 101 19.38 3.81 -5.00
C LEU A 101 20.03 4.42 -3.75
N ILE A 102 19.76 3.86 -2.56
CA ILE A 102 20.13 4.47 -1.28
C ILE A 102 20.89 3.45 -0.41
N PRO A 103 22.18 3.18 -0.71
CA PRO A 103 22.97 2.13 -0.05
C PRO A 103 23.05 2.27 1.48
N GLU A 104 22.88 3.48 2.01
CA GLU A 104 22.90 3.76 3.45
C GLU A 104 21.63 3.28 4.16
N LYS A 105 20.53 3.10 3.43
CA LYS A 105 19.20 2.72 3.97
C LYS A 105 18.67 1.40 3.43
N GLN A 106 19.39 0.81 2.48
CA GLN A 106 18.99 -0.36 1.71
C GLN A 106 20.06 -1.43 1.77
N ARG A 107 19.67 -2.69 1.54
CA ARG A 107 20.59 -3.83 1.43
C ARG A 107 20.22 -4.65 0.21
N ILE A 108 21.21 -5.33 -0.37
CA ILE A 108 20.95 -6.37 -1.37
C ILE A 108 19.98 -7.40 -0.75
N GLY A 109 18.92 -7.72 -1.49
CA GLY A 109 17.84 -8.60 -1.05
C GLY A 109 16.67 -7.90 -0.38
N ASP A 110 16.76 -6.61 -0.01
CA ASP A 110 15.59 -5.83 0.41
C ASP A 110 14.54 -5.81 -0.70
N ILE A 111 13.27 -5.88 -0.33
CA ILE A 111 12.13 -5.92 -1.26
C ILE A 111 11.60 -4.51 -1.47
N LEU A 112 11.37 -4.16 -2.73
CA LEU A 112 10.80 -2.89 -3.19
C LEU A 112 9.43 -3.16 -3.80
N VAL A 113 8.40 -2.48 -3.29
CA VAL A 113 7.03 -2.55 -3.81
C VAL A 113 6.64 -1.20 -4.38
N SER A 114 6.16 -1.18 -5.62
CA SER A 114 5.75 0.06 -6.27
C SER A 114 4.47 0.61 -5.64
N ARG A 115 4.56 1.73 -4.93
CA ARG A 115 3.41 2.59 -4.63
C ARG A 115 3.07 3.45 -5.84
N GLN A 116 4.12 4.03 -6.41
CA GLN A 116 4.07 4.80 -7.64
C GLN A 116 5.12 4.28 -8.61
N LEU A 117 4.91 4.53 -9.89
CA LEU A 117 5.87 4.27 -10.94
C LEU A 117 6.08 5.54 -11.76
N VAL A 118 7.31 5.74 -12.22
CA VAL A 118 7.61 6.80 -13.18
C VAL A 118 8.65 6.33 -14.20
N GLY A 119 8.39 6.61 -15.47
CA GLY A 119 9.31 6.28 -16.56
C GLY A 119 10.48 7.26 -16.60
N TYR A 120 11.73 6.84 -16.39
CA TYR A 120 12.84 7.80 -16.22
C TYR A 120 13.46 8.35 -17.52
N GLU A 121 13.01 7.89 -18.68
CA GLU A 121 13.56 8.30 -19.98
C GLU A 121 12.91 9.54 -20.57
N LEU A 122 11.67 9.84 -20.18
CA LEU A 122 11.00 11.07 -20.59
C LEU A 122 11.53 12.24 -19.77
N GLN A 123 12.47 12.97 -20.36
CA GLN A 123 13.17 14.08 -19.72
C GLN A 123 13.07 15.35 -20.56
N LYS A 124 13.05 16.50 -19.90
CA LYS A 124 13.21 17.81 -20.51
C LYS A 124 14.63 18.32 -20.23
N LEU A 125 15.34 18.60 -21.31
CA LEU A 125 16.67 19.23 -21.31
C LEU A 125 16.50 20.74 -21.44
N ALA A 126 17.12 21.50 -20.54
CA ALA A 126 17.21 22.95 -20.60
C ALA A 126 18.67 23.38 -20.38
N GLN A 127 19.07 24.52 -20.95
CA GLN A 127 20.41 25.06 -20.77
C GLN A 127 20.36 26.27 -19.82
N GLN A 128 21.24 26.27 -18.82
CA GLN A 128 21.44 27.42 -17.94
C GLN A 128 22.24 28.53 -18.63
N SER A 129 22.19 29.72 -18.06
CA SER A 129 22.97 30.88 -18.51
C SER A 129 24.49 30.68 -18.43
N ASP A 130 24.98 29.73 -17.63
CA ASP A 130 26.39 29.35 -17.55
C ASP A 130 26.80 28.24 -18.54
N GLY A 131 25.86 27.77 -19.38
CA GLY A 131 26.06 26.71 -20.35
C GLY A 131 25.82 25.30 -19.82
N SER A 132 25.57 25.11 -18.52
CA SER A 132 25.26 23.80 -17.93
C SER A 132 23.86 23.30 -18.32
N GLU A 133 23.70 21.97 -18.41
CA GLU A 133 22.40 21.35 -18.71
C GLU A 133 21.61 21.06 -17.42
N ILE A 134 20.35 21.52 -17.36
CA ILE A 134 19.36 21.07 -16.38
C ILE A 134 18.53 19.98 -17.03
N ILE A 135 18.53 18.81 -16.40
CA ILE A 135 17.64 17.70 -16.73
C ILE A 135 16.49 17.72 -15.72
N SER A 136 15.27 17.78 -16.22
CA SER A 136 14.06 17.65 -15.41
C SER A 136 13.21 16.50 -15.93
N HIS A 137 12.47 15.84 -15.03
CA HIS A 137 11.55 14.77 -15.41
C HIS A 137 10.35 15.33 -16.20
N ARG A 138 9.90 14.60 -17.23
CA ARG A 138 8.70 14.93 -18.00
C ARG A 138 7.81 13.69 -18.14
N GLY A 139 7.15 13.28 -17.07
CA GLY A 139 6.14 12.24 -17.10
C GLY A 139 5.36 12.18 -15.80
N ASP A 140 4.13 11.69 -15.88
CA ASP A 140 3.29 11.57 -14.70
C ASP A 140 3.77 10.42 -13.82
N ARG A 141 3.69 10.64 -12.51
CA ARG A 141 3.80 9.56 -11.53
C ARG A 141 2.47 8.80 -11.53
N VAL A 142 2.50 7.55 -11.94
CA VAL A 142 1.30 6.71 -12.01
C VAL A 142 1.19 5.89 -10.74
N GLN A 143 -0.03 5.72 -10.22
CA GLN A 143 -0.28 4.96 -9.00
C GLN A 143 -0.46 3.48 -9.33
N ALA A 144 0.21 2.61 -8.56
CA ALA A 144 -0.11 1.18 -8.56
C ALA A 144 -1.48 0.94 -7.90
N SER A 145 -2.02 -0.27 -8.02
CA SER A 145 -3.33 -0.62 -7.47
C SER A 145 -3.38 -0.37 -5.96
N PRO A 146 -4.27 0.52 -5.47
CA PRO A 146 -4.42 0.76 -4.03
C PRO A 146 -4.83 -0.49 -3.26
N ARG A 147 -5.64 -1.35 -3.88
CA ARG A 147 -6.11 -2.59 -3.27
C ARG A 147 -4.98 -3.60 -3.08
N LEU A 148 -4.14 -3.78 -4.10
CA LEU A 148 -2.95 -4.63 -3.99
C LEU A 148 -1.96 -4.03 -2.98
N LEU A 149 -1.81 -2.71 -2.94
CA LEU A 149 -0.97 -2.03 -1.95
C LEU A 149 -1.41 -2.29 -0.51
N SER A 150 -2.71 -2.14 -0.20
CA SER A 150 -3.24 -2.41 1.13
C SER A 150 -3.00 -3.87 1.55
N LEU A 151 -3.20 -4.82 0.63
CA LEU A 151 -2.95 -6.25 0.86
C LEU A 151 -1.47 -6.54 1.14
N LEU A 152 -0.56 -5.99 0.34
CA LEU A 152 0.87 -6.20 0.53
C LEU A 152 1.35 -5.55 1.83
N ARG A 153 0.80 -4.38 2.21
CA ARG A 153 1.11 -3.74 3.50
C ARG A 153 0.62 -4.56 4.69
N ALA A 154 -0.57 -5.15 4.60
CA ALA A 154 -1.08 -6.08 5.61
C ALA A 154 -0.09 -7.21 5.89
N SER A 155 0.44 -7.76 4.80
CA SER A 155 1.29 -8.94 4.79
C SER A 155 2.66 -8.69 5.43
N ILE A 156 3.06 -7.43 5.65
CA ILE A 156 4.32 -7.11 6.35
C ILE A 156 4.25 -7.48 7.83
N PHE A 157 3.07 -7.45 8.44
CA PHE A 157 2.92 -7.53 9.90
C PHE A 157 3.53 -8.82 10.49
N ASP A 158 3.36 -9.94 9.80
CA ASP A 158 3.88 -11.26 10.19
C ASP A 158 5.04 -11.73 9.30
N TRP A 159 5.46 -10.93 8.32
CA TRP A 159 6.59 -11.22 7.45
C TRP A 159 7.91 -11.28 8.23
N GLN A 160 8.62 -12.41 8.10
CA GLN A 160 9.91 -12.67 8.77
C GLN A 160 11.13 -12.59 7.82
N GLY A 161 10.94 -12.08 6.60
CA GLY A 161 12.00 -11.99 5.61
C GLY A 161 12.71 -10.64 5.56
N PRO A 162 13.40 -10.33 4.45
CA PRO A 162 14.08 -9.06 4.23
C PRO A 162 13.14 -7.85 4.35
N LYS A 163 13.72 -6.67 4.60
CA LYS A 163 12.98 -5.42 4.74
C LYS A 163 12.17 -5.15 3.47
N VAL A 164 10.91 -4.75 3.64
CA VAL A 164 10.02 -4.36 2.54
C VAL A 164 9.84 -2.84 2.55
N GLN A 165 10.08 -2.20 1.41
CA GLN A 165 9.94 -0.75 1.22
C GLN A 165 8.89 -0.46 0.15
N PHE A 166 7.97 0.46 0.45
CA PHE A 166 6.91 0.89 -0.45
C PHE A 166 7.22 2.31 -0.91
N GLY A 167 7.22 2.56 -2.22
CA GLY A 167 7.65 3.88 -2.70
C GLY A 167 7.55 4.07 -4.19
N LEU A 168 8.18 5.15 -4.66
CA LEU A 168 8.28 5.47 -6.07
C LEU A 168 9.35 4.58 -6.73
N MET A 169 8.96 3.81 -7.74
CA MET A 169 9.89 3.03 -8.56
C MET A 169 10.14 3.71 -9.89
N LEU A 170 11.38 3.63 -10.36
CA LEU A 170 11.82 4.10 -11.66
C LEU A 170 11.78 2.96 -12.67
N SER A 171 11.26 3.22 -13.87
CA SER A 171 11.19 2.23 -14.96
C SER A 171 11.67 2.78 -16.30
N GLY A 172 12.32 1.99 -17.14
CA GLY A 172 12.76 2.43 -18.47
C GLY A 172 13.61 1.40 -19.20
N ASP A 173 13.73 1.54 -20.52
CA ASP A 173 14.35 0.52 -21.37
C ASP A 173 15.89 0.53 -21.35
N LYS A 174 16.51 1.50 -20.69
CA LYS A 174 17.97 1.55 -20.53
C LYS A 174 18.42 0.67 -19.38
N LEU A 175 19.31 -0.28 -19.68
CA LEU A 175 20.07 -0.94 -18.62
C LEU A 175 21.03 0.06 -17.98
N VAL A 176 20.77 0.42 -16.72
CA VAL A 176 21.63 1.32 -15.96
C VAL A 176 22.73 0.51 -15.27
N ASN A 177 23.97 0.71 -15.71
CA ASN A 177 25.15 0.03 -15.17
C ASN A 177 26.30 1.00 -14.88
N HIS A 178 25.97 2.28 -14.66
CA HIS A 178 26.95 3.35 -14.54
C HIS A 178 26.61 4.24 -13.34
N LYS A 179 27.47 4.20 -12.31
CA LYS A 179 27.24 4.89 -11.03
C LYS A 179 26.96 6.40 -11.18
N ASN A 180 27.64 7.08 -12.10
CA ASN A 180 27.38 8.51 -12.31
C ASN A 180 26.00 8.79 -12.92
N PHE A 181 25.41 7.82 -13.64
CA PHE A 181 24.05 7.95 -14.17
C PHE A 181 23.04 7.62 -13.08
N SER A 182 23.24 6.54 -12.31
CA SER A 182 22.34 6.19 -11.20
C SER A 182 22.28 7.28 -10.14
N ASN A 183 23.41 7.94 -9.83
CA ASN A 183 23.45 9.10 -8.93
C ASN A 183 22.58 10.28 -9.39
N LYS A 184 22.31 10.42 -10.70
CA LYS A 184 21.43 11.49 -11.22
C LYS A 184 19.97 11.23 -10.90
N PHE A 185 19.57 9.97 -10.70
CA PHE A 185 18.16 9.64 -10.44
C PHE A 185 17.64 10.32 -9.18
N LEU A 186 18.39 10.30 -8.08
CA LEU A 186 17.96 10.97 -6.85
C LEU A 186 17.96 12.51 -6.97
N GLY A 187 18.72 13.07 -7.92
CA GLY A 187 18.65 14.49 -8.24
C GLY A 187 17.37 14.88 -9.01
N ILE A 188 16.82 13.95 -9.79
CA ILE A 188 15.61 14.15 -10.60
C ILE A 188 14.36 13.74 -9.81
N GLU A 189 14.39 12.58 -9.16
CA GLU A 189 13.32 11.99 -8.35
C GLU A 189 13.85 11.60 -6.96
N PRO A 190 13.93 12.55 -6.01
CA PRO A 190 14.50 12.30 -4.67
C PRO A 190 13.74 11.27 -3.83
N GLU A 191 12.48 10.99 -4.18
CA GLU A 191 11.60 10.03 -3.50
C GLU A 191 11.74 8.59 -4.04
N ALA A 192 12.54 8.39 -5.09
CA ALA A 192 12.71 7.09 -5.71
C ALA A 192 13.41 6.10 -4.77
N ILE A 193 12.85 4.90 -4.66
CA ILE A 193 13.40 3.82 -3.81
C ILE A 193 14.21 2.80 -4.60
N GLY A 194 14.13 2.81 -5.93
CA GLY A 194 14.84 1.86 -6.80
C GLY A 194 14.34 1.94 -8.22
N GLY A 195 14.87 1.07 -9.09
CA GLY A 195 14.39 0.99 -10.46
C GLY A 195 14.60 -0.34 -11.15
N GLU A 196 13.93 -0.47 -12.29
CA GLU A 196 13.84 -1.67 -13.13
C GLU A 196 13.52 -1.26 -14.58
N MET A 197 13.19 -2.22 -15.47
CA MET A 197 13.10 -1.95 -16.91
C MET A 197 11.73 -2.25 -17.56
N GLU A 198 10.77 -2.85 -16.85
CA GLU A 198 9.54 -3.38 -17.48
C GLU A 198 8.25 -2.70 -17.01
N GLY A 199 8.27 -2.07 -15.84
CA GLY A 199 7.11 -1.54 -15.15
C GLY A 199 6.23 -0.62 -16.00
N THR A 200 6.81 0.23 -16.85
CA THR A 200 6.03 1.12 -17.72
C THR A 200 5.20 0.35 -18.75
N GLY A 201 5.70 -0.80 -19.22
CA GLY A 201 4.98 -1.72 -20.10
C GLY A 201 3.83 -2.41 -19.38
N VAL A 202 4.08 -2.91 -18.17
CA VAL A 202 3.06 -3.53 -17.30
C VAL A 202 1.92 -2.55 -17.02
N TYR A 203 2.26 -1.33 -16.59
CA TYR A 203 1.30 -0.26 -16.34
C TYR A 203 0.48 0.07 -17.60
N SER A 204 1.13 0.25 -18.75
CA SER A 204 0.48 0.63 -20.00
C SER A 204 -0.58 -0.41 -20.42
N ALA A 205 -0.23 -1.70 -20.36
CA ALA A 205 -1.12 -2.80 -20.71
C ALA A 205 -2.27 -2.93 -19.70
N ALA A 206 -1.99 -2.85 -18.40
CA ALA A 206 -2.99 -2.96 -17.35
C ALA A 206 -3.97 -1.78 -17.34
N TYR A 207 -3.48 -0.54 -17.47
CA TYR A 207 -4.30 0.67 -17.51
C TYR A 207 -5.29 0.64 -18.67
N ARG A 208 -4.83 0.27 -19.87
CA ARG A 208 -5.68 0.20 -21.07
C ARG A 208 -6.83 -0.80 -20.94
N ASN A 209 -6.61 -1.86 -20.18
CA ASN A 209 -7.57 -2.94 -19.97
C ASN A 209 -8.29 -2.88 -18.61
N ASN A 210 -8.05 -1.82 -17.83
CA ASN A 210 -8.68 -1.63 -16.52
C ASN A 210 -8.43 -2.80 -15.55
N VAL A 211 -7.18 -3.29 -15.53
CA VAL A 211 -6.73 -4.39 -14.66
C VAL A 211 -5.85 -3.85 -13.54
N HIS A 212 -5.96 -4.40 -12.32
CA HIS A 212 -5.09 -4.01 -11.21
C HIS A 212 -3.63 -4.38 -11.49
N TRP A 213 -2.68 -3.53 -11.13
CA TRP A 213 -1.27 -3.82 -11.32
C TRP A 213 -0.39 -3.36 -10.16
N ILE A 214 0.72 -4.05 -9.93
CA ILE A 214 1.77 -3.66 -8.99
C ILE A 214 3.09 -4.36 -9.32
N LEU A 215 4.22 -3.75 -8.95
CA LEU A 215 5.55 -4.35 -9.05
C LEU A 215 6.02 -4.77 -7.66
N ILE A 216 6.58 -5.97 -7.56
CA ILE A 216 7.26 -6.49 -6.38
C ILE A 216 8.65 -6.93 -6.83
N LYS A 217 9.65 -6.12 -6.53
CA LYS A 217 11.04 -6.39 -6.91
C LYS A 217 11.90 -6.54 -5.67
N ALA A 218 13.10 -7.09 -5.80
CA ALA A 218 14.10 -7.00 -4.73
C ALA A 218 15.47 -6.58 -5.27
N ILE A 219 16.26 -5.95 -4.41
CA ILE A 219 17.53 -5.33 -4.80
C ILE A 219 18.56 -6.42 -5.11
N CYS A 220 19.06 -6.47 -6.36
CA CYS A 220 20.16 -7.37 -6.75
C CYS A 220 21.51 -6.65 -6.93
N ASP A 221 21.50 -5.35 -7.24
CA ASP A 221 22.68 -4.52 -7.41
C ASP A 221 22.39 -3.03 -7.13
N TRP A 222 23.36 -2.16 -7.42
CA TRP A 222 23.29 -0.70 -7.24
C TRP A 222 23.36 0.09 -8.55
N ALA A 223 23.09 -0.56 -9.68
CA ALA A 223 23.22 0.01 -11.02
C ALA A 223 24.61 0.64 -11.29
N ASP A 224 25.66 0.06 -10.73
CA ASP A 224 27.04 0.55 -10.76
C ASP A 224 27.98 -0.26 -11.67
N GLY A 225 27.44 -1.31 -12.30
CA GLY A 225 28.18 -2.23 -13.18
C GLY A 225 28.67 -3.50 -12.50
N ASN A 226 28.56 -3.61 -11.17
CA ASN A 226 28.94 -4.82 -10.44
C ASN A 226 27.74 -5.77 -10.35
N LYS A 227 27.70 -6.76 -11.24
CA LYS A 227 26.67 -7.80 -11.26
C LYS A 227 27.14 -9.08 -10.58
N ASP A 228 26.27 -9.67 -9.78
CA ASP A 228 26.47 -10.97 -9.13
C ASP A 228 25.23 -11.85 -9.32
N ASP A 229 25.40 -13.00 -9.96
CA ASP A 229 24.32 -13.94 -10.25
C ASP A 229 23.70 -14.53 -8.98
N ALA A 230 24.47 -14.67 -7.90
CA ALA A 230 23.95 -15.13 -6.62
C ALA A 230 23.00 -14.10 -6.01
N TYR A 231 23.30 -12.81 -6.14
CA TYR A 231 22.41 -11.73 -5.69
C TYR A 231 21.15 -11.63 -6.53
N GLN A 232 21.24 -11.79 -7.85
CA GLN A 232 20.05 -11.84 -8.71
C GLN A 232 19.11 -12.98 -8.30
N LYS A 233 19.65 -14.18 -8.11
CA LYS A 233 18.87 -15.35 -7.65
C LYS A 233 18.22 -15.10 -6.29
N MET A 234 19.02 -14.66 -5.30
CA MET A 234 18.53 -14.39 -3.95
C MET A 234 17.44 -13.31 -3.95
N ALA A 235 17.66 -12.21 -4.67
CA ALA A 235 16.69 -11.12 -4.78
C ALA A 235 15.38 -11.62 -5.41
N ALA A 236 15.46 -12.33 -6.53
CA ALA A 236 14.27 -12.90 -7.17
C ALA A 236 13.49 -13.84 -6.24
N GLU A 237 14.20 -14.69 -5.47
CA GLU A 237 13.57 -15.56 -4.46
C GLU A 237 12.94 -14.75 -3.31
N ASN A 238 13.56 -13.65 -2.87
CA ASN A 238 13.00 -12.78 -1.82
C ASN A 238 11.69 -12.14 -2.28
N ALA A 239 11.65 -11.59 -3.49
CA ALA A 239 10.45 -10.99 -4.07
C ALA A 239 9.33 -12.03 -4.23
N ALA A 240 9.65 -13.23 -4.76
CA ALA A 240 8.71 -14.32 -4.90
C ALA A 240 8.17 -14.82 -3.55
N ARG A 241 9.02 -14.95 -2.52
CA ARG A 241 8.60 -15.40 -1.17
C ARG A 241 7.67 -14.41 -0.51
N PHE A 242 7.94 -13.11 -0.65
CA PHE A 242 7.05 -12.08 -0.10
C PHE A 242 5.69 -12.09 -0.80
N LEU A 243 5.66 -12.22 -2.12
CA LEU A 243 4.39 -12.36 -2.82
C LEU A 243 3.64 -13.63 -2.38
N LEU A 244 4.29 -14.79 -2.33
CA LEU A 244 3.64 -16.02 -1.88
C LEU A 244 3.06 -15.88 -0.47
N HIS A 245 3.83 -15.29 0.45
CA HIS A 245 3.38 -14.96 1.80
C HIS A 245 2.11 -14.12 1.78
N ALA A 246 2.09 -13.05 0.98
CA ALA A 246 0.93 -12.18 0.84
C ALA A 246 -0.30 -12.89 0.25
N LEU A 247 -0.09 -13.78 -0.73
CA LEU A 247 -1.17 -14.57 -1.32
C LEU A 247 -1.78 -15.55 -0.32
N GLN A 248 -0.95 -16.21 0.50
CA GLN A 248 -1.39 -17.21 1.47
C GLN A 248 -2.28 -16.64 2.59
N GLN A 249 -2.29 -15.31 2.77
CA GLN A 249 -3.21 -14.61 3.68
C GLN A 249 -4.64 -14.45 3.10
N GLY A 250 -4.96 -15.09 1.96
CA GLY A 250 -6.33 -15.21 1.41
C GLY A 250 -6.75 -14.09 0.47
N GLY A 251 -5.80 -13.35 -0.10
CA GLY A 251 -6.03 -11.97 -0.51
C GLY A 251 -6.47 -11.68 -1.96
N LEU A 252 -6.50 -12.63 -2.90
CA LEU A 252 -6.76 -12.32 -4.33
C LEU A 252 -7.88 -13.12 -5.01
N ALA A 253 -8.75 -13.83 -4.29
CA ALA A 253 -9.90 -14.49 -4.92
C ALA A 253 -10.75 -13.47 -5.72
N ALA A 254 -11.31 -13.84 -6.89
CA ALA A 254 -12.06 -12.93 -7.79
C ALA A 254 -13.10 -12.04 -7.09
N ASN A 255 -13.81 -12.57 -6.10
CA ASN A 255 -14.82 -11.82 -5.32
C ASN A 255 -14.20 -10.67 -4.51
N ASN A 256 -12.91 -10.77 -4.21
CA ASN A 256 -12.08 -9.77 -3.55
C ASN A 256 -11.26 -8.93 -4.55
N LEU A 257 -11.57 -8.90 -5.85
CA LEU A 257 -10.91 -8.01 -6.83
C LEU A 257 -11.87 -7.44 -7.89
N SER A 258 -13.16 -7.80 -7.86
CA SER A 258 -14.16 -7.51 -8.90
C SER A 258 -14.50 -6.03 -9.14
N ALA A 259 -13.91 -5.10 -8.37
CA ALA A 259 -14.08 -3.67 -8.60
C ALA A 259 -12.97 -3.16 -9.54
N SER A 260 -13.39 -2.69 -10.71
CA SER A 260 -12.58 -1.91 -11.65
C SER A 260 -11.80 -0.79 -10.94
N PRO A 261 -10.50 -0.59 -11.21
CA PRO A 261 -9.79 0.59 -10.72
C PRO A 261 -10.47 1.88 -11.20
N PRO A 262 -10.50 2.96 -10.39
CA PRO A 262 -11.05 4.24 -10.82
C PRO A 262 -10.24 4.79 -12.00
N ALA A 263 -10.93 5.35 -13.00
CA ALA A 263 -10.30 5.94 -14.17
C ALA A 263 -9.43 7.14 -13.75
N GLN A 264 -8.11 7.01 -13.83
CA GLN A 264 -7.20 8.13 -13.59
C GLN A 264 -7.21 9.04 -14.83
N THR A 265 -7.82 10.22 -14.72
CA THR A 265 -7.74 11.26 -15.75
C THR A 265 -6.33 11.87 -15.78
N PRO A 266 -5.72 12.05 -16.97
CA PRO A 266 -4.46 12.78 -17.09
C PRO A 266 -4.61 14.19 -16.51
N ARG A 267 -3.82 14.55 -15.50
CA ARG A 267 -3.83 15.92 -14.96
C ARG A 267 -2.94 16.79 -15.84
N GLU A 268 -3.56 17.64 -16.66
CA GLU A 268 -2.86 18.82 -17.17
C GLU A 268 -2.36 19.65 -15.99
N THR A 269 -1.10 20.06 -16.00
CA THR A 269 -0.52 20.92 -14.97
C THR A 269 -1.08 22.34 -15.16
N PRO A 270 -2.00 22.83 -14.30
CA PRO A 270 -2.56 24.14 -14.51
C PRO A 270 -1.56 25.20 -14.02
N PRO A 271 -1.49 26.37 -14.66
CA PRO A 271 -0.76 27.50 -14.11
C PRO A 271 -1.32 27.84 -12.72
N ARG A 272 -0.45 27.94 -11.70
CA ARG A 272 -0.83 28.28 -10.31
C ARG A 272 -1.44 29.67 -10.25
N LYS A 273 -2.75 29.77 -10.50
CA LYS A 273 -3.60 30.83 -9.98
C LYS A 273 -4.22 30.32 -8.68
N ARG A 274 -4.02 31.07 -7.59
CA ARG A 274 -4.69 30.82 -6.31
C ARG A 274 -6.20 31.01 -6.53
N THR A 275 -6.88 29.89 -6.79
CA THR A 275 -8.34 29.83 -6.84
C THR A 275 -8.81 29.54 -5.41
N MET A 276 -9.86 30.20 -4.94
CA MET A 276 -10.52 29.77 -3.69
C MET A 276 -10.91 28.29 -3.83
N GLY A 277 -10.67 27.51 -2.78
CA GLY A 277 -10.99 26.08 -2.80
C GLY A 277 -12.47 25.86 -3.09
N THR A 278 -12.78 25.02 -4.06
CA THR A 278 -14.15 24.54 -4.31
C THR A 278 -14.39 23.27 -3.51
N ILE A 279 -15.62 23.07 -3.03
CA ILE A 279 -16.01 21.80 -2.40
C ILE A 279 -15.92 20.71 -3.47
N LEU A 280 -15.11 19.68 -3.22
CA LEU A 280 -14.96 18.54 -4.13
C LEU A 280 -16.06 17.50 -3.92
N SER A 281 -16.30 17.14 -2.66
CA SER A 281 -17.26 16.10 -2.25
C SER A 281 -17.85 16.42 -0.88
N THR A 282 -19.03 15.89 -0.57
CA THR A 282 -19.68 16.02 0.75
C THR A 282 -20.24 14.68 1.19
N TYR A 283 -19.91 14.28 2.41
CA TYR A 283 -20.26 12.98 3.00
C TYR A 283 -21.42 13.17 3.98
N HIS A 284 -22.52 12.44 3.77
CA HIS A 284 -23.80 12.69 4.44
C HIS A 284 -24.29 11.43 5.14
N ASP A 285 -23.92 11.21 6.41
CA ASP A 285 -24.53 10.17 7.26
C ASP A 285 -24.49 10.52 8.75
N HIS A 286 -23.47 11.27 9.20
CA HIS A 286 -23.40 11.70 10.60
C HIS A 286 -24.64 12.54 10.98
N VAL A 287 -25.30 12.15 12.07
CA VAL A 287 -26.54 12.79 12.55
C VAL A 287 -26.29 13.85 13.63
N SER A 288 -25.03 14.13 13.94
CA SER A 288 -24.57 15.08 14.94
C SER A 288 -23.23 15.70 14.51
N TRP A 289 -22.61 16.52 15.36
CA TRP A 289 -21.32 17.15 15.08
C TRP A 289 -20.24 16.12 14.75
N VAL A 290 -19.57 16.29 13.61
CA VAL A 290 -18.33 15.57 13.29
C VAL A 290 -17.20 16.24 14.06
N LEU A 291 -16.56 15.50 14.95
CA LEU A 291 -15.54 16.00 15.86
C LEU A 291 -14.13 15.57 15.46
N ALA A 292 -14.01 14.51 14.67
CA ALA A 292 -12.74 14.01 14.18
C ALA A 292 -12.85 13.50 12.74
N VAL A 293 -11.82 13.77 11.95
CA VAL A 293 -11.64 13.27 10.58
C VAL A 293 -10.19 12.84 10.39
N ALA A 294 -9.98 11.73 9.68
CA ALA A 294 -8.64 11.23 9.39
C ALA A 294 -8.60 10.55 8.02
N TRP A 295 -7.63 10.95 7.21
CA TRP A 295 -7.31 10.24 5.98
C TRP A 295 -6.60 8.93 6.30
N GLU A 296 -7.03 7.88 5.63
CA GLU A 296 -6.29 6.63 5.57
C GLU A 296 -4.94 6.88 4.88
N PRO A 297 -3.82 6.22 5.29
CA PRO A 297 -2.49 6.59 4.81
C PRO A 297 -2.32 6.58 3.27
N GLU A 298 -3.10 5.77 2.56
CA GLU A 298 -3.06 5.71 1.09
C GLU A 298 -4.01 6.69 0.42
N GLY A 299 -4.83 7.40 1.19
CA GLY A 299 -5.70 8.45 0.68
C GLY A 299 -6.94 7.94 -0.06
N ASN A 300 -7.22 6.63 -0.05
CA ASN A 300 -8.42 6.09 -0.72
C ASN A 300 -9.65 6.12 0.18
N ARG A 301 -9.43 6.25 1.50
CA ARG A 301 -10.51 6.26 2.48
C ARG A 301 -10.40 7.42 3.44
N ILE A 302 -11.56 7.93 3.85
CA ILE A 302 -11.67 8.92 4.91
C ILE A 302 -12.42 8.27 6.06
N ALA A 303 -11.90 8.40 7.27
CA ALA A 303 -12.65 8.11 8.47
C ALA A 303 -13.18 9.41 9.09
N SER A 304 -14.38 9.34 9.67
CA SER A 304 -15.01 10.42 10.41
C SER A 304 -15.66 9.88 11.68
N ALA A 305 -15.70 10.68 12.74
CA ALA A 305 -16.38 10.33 13.98
C ALA A 305 -16.90 11.56 14.72
N GLY A 306 -17.89 11.39 15.59
CA GLY A 306 -18.53 12.54 16.20
C GLY A 306 -19.49 12.30 17.34
N GLY A 307 -20.36 13.29 17.56
CA GLY A 307 -21.32 13.34 18.66
C GLY A 307 -22.53 12.44 18.50
N ASP A 308 -22.58 11.63 17.44
CA ASP A 308 -23.53 10.54 17.26
C ASP A 308 -22.98 9.19 17.74
N GLY A 309 -21.75 9.17 18.25
CA GLY A 309 -21.11 7.96 18.80
C GLY A 309 -20.78 6.91 17.76
N VAL A 310 -20.66 7.33 16.49
CA VAL A 310 -20.36 6.46 15.36
C VAL A 310 -19.00 6.84 14.79
N VAL A 311 -18.24 5.83 14.35
CA VAL A 311 -17.12 6.02 13.43
C VAL A 311 -17.55 5.51 12.06
N GLN A 312 -17.38 6.30 11.02
CA GLN A 312 -17.67 5.90 9.65
C GLN A 312 -16.41 5.94 8.81
N VAL A 313 -16.30 5.02 7.86
CA VAL A 313 -15.24 4.99 6.86
C VAL A 313 -15.89 5.08 5.49
N TRP A 314 -15.36 5.97 4.68
CA TRP A 314 -15.86 6.33 3.36
C TRP A 314 -14.82 6.02 2.31
N ASP A 315 -15.28 5.65 1.13
CA ASP A 315 -14.47 5.73 -0.07
C ASP A 315 -14.33 7.21 -0.49
N ALA A 316 -13.10 7.66 -0.68
CA ALA A 316 -12.78 9.07 -0.86
C ALA A 316 -13.26 9.64 -2.22
N ASP A 317 -13.40 8.78 -3.22
CA ASP A 317 -13.74 9.19 -4.58
C ASP A 317 -15.25 9.13 -4.81
N SER A 318 -15.89 8.04 -4.38
CA SER A 318 -17.32 7.79 -4.59
C SER A 318 -18.21 8.36 -3.50
N THR A 319 -17.65 8.78 -2.36
CA THR A 319 -18.38 9.21 -1.16
C THR A 319 -19.27 8.13 -0.54
N GLN A 320 -19.09 6.87 -0.93
CA GLN A 320 -19.86 5.76 -0.39
C GLN A 320 -19.36 5.37 1.01
N THR A 321 -20.30 5.16 1.94
CA THR A 321 -20.01 4.58 3.25
C THR A 321 -19.58 3.13 3.09
N LEU A 322 -18.34 2.84 3.45
CA LEU A 322 -17.76 1.50 3.42
C LEU A 322 -18.04 0.76 4.72
N LEU A 323 -17.76 1.41 5.86
CA LEU A 323 -17.89 0.80 7.20
C LEU A 323 -18.52 1.79 8.18
N THR A 324 -19.23 1.24 9.16
CA THR A 324 -19.87 2.00 10.24
C THR A 324 -19.68 1.24 11.55
N TYR A 325 -18.93 1.82 12.47
CA TYR A 325 -18.62 1.24 13.78
C TYR A 325 -19.49 1.87 14.86
N ARG A 326 -20.05 1.01 15.70
CA ARG A 326 -20.89 1.35 16.85
C ARG A 326 -20.41 0.57 18.07
N GLY A 327 -20.80 1.01 19.25
CA GLY A 327 -20.50 0.28 20.49
C GLY A 327 -19.51 0.97 21.43
N HIS A 328 -19.19 2.25 21.21
CA HIS A 328 -18.56 3.05 22.27
C HIS A 328 -19.45 3.02 23.50
N ALA A 329 -18.94 2.46 24.59
CA ALA A 329 -19.66 2.35 25.86
C ALA A 329 -19.66 3.68 26.61
N TRP A 330 -20.83 4.07 27.10
CA TRP A 330 -21.01 5.26 27.92
C TRP A 330 -20.72 4.97 29.40
N LEU A 331 -20.32 5.98 30.17
CA LEU A 331 -19.96 5.86 31.58
C LEU A 331 -21.17 5.82 32.55
N SER A 332 -22.39 6.16 32.10
CA SER A 332 -23.56 6.28 32.99
C SER A 332 -24.88 5.85 32.34
N GLU A 333 -25.41 4.69 32.74
CA GLU A 333 -26.71 4.15 32.30
C GLU A 333 -27.92 5.08 32.55
N LYS A 334 -27.74 6.17 33.31
CA LYS A 334 -28.81 7.10 33.69
C LYS A 334 -29.02 8.27 32.72
N VAL A 335 -28.28 8.34 31.61
CA VAL A 335 -28.29 9.49 30.70
C VAL A 335 -28.51 9.04 29.25
N ASN A 336 -29.54 9.59 28.59
CA ASN A 336 -29.97 9.22 27.22
C ASN A 336 -29.14 9.87 26.08
N TRP A 337 -27.84 10.13 26.29
CA TRP A 337 -26.97 10.70 25.24
C TRP A 337 -26.01 9.63 24.72
N LEU A 338 -25.72 9.68 23.42
CA LEU A 338 -24.69 8.82 22.82
C LEU A 338 -23.28 9.32 23.21
N PRO A 339 -22.31 8.42 23.44
CA PRO A 339 -20.93 8.82 23.70
C PRO A 339 -20.36 9.60 22.53
N LYS A 340 -19.74 10.76 22.80
CA LYS A 340 -19.05 11.50 21.76
C LYS A 340 -17.70 10.87 21.50
N ILE A 341 -17.31 10.80 20.23
CA ILE A 341 -15.98 10.36 19.82
C ILE A 341 -15.17 11.61 19.46
N TYR A 342 -14.10 11.88 20.21
CA TYR A 342 -13.29 13.09 20.04
C TYR A 342 -12.11 12.89 19.10
N MET A 343 -11.65 11.66 18.92
CA MET A 343 -10.45 11.37 18.14
C MET A 343 -10.55 10.03 17.42
N ILE A 344 -10.01 10.01 16.20
CA ILE A 344 -9.75 8.80 15.41
C ILE A 344 -8.34 8.86 14.84
N ALA A 345 -7.71 7.69 14.70
CA ALA A 345 -6.40 7.58 14.09
C ALA A 345 -6.27 6.27 13.31
N TRP A 346 -5.80 6.36 12.07
CA TRP A 346 -5.50 5.19 11.25
C TRP A 346 -4.18 4.56 11.67
N SER A 347 -4.13 3.24 11.64
CA SER A 347 -2.85 2.53 11.67
C SER A 347 -2.05 2.82 10.39
N PRO A 348 -0.71 2.81 10.44
CA PRO A 348 0.13 3.13 9.29
C PRO A 348 -0.09 2.21 8.07
N GLU A 349 -0.53 0.98 8.31
CA GLU A 349 -0.90 0.03 7.26
C GLU A 349 -2.31 0.24 6.70
N GLY A 350 -3.14 1.09 7.32
CA GLY A 350 -4.51 1.38 6.89
C GLY A 350 -5.54 0.30 7.22
N LEU A 351 -5.18 -0.75 7.97
CA LEU A 351 -6.07 -1.89 8.22
C LEU A 351 -6.79 -1.82 9.56
N ARG A 352 -6.38 -0.90 10.42
CA ARG A 352 -6.97 -0.71 11.73
C ARG A 352 -7.27 0.75 11.95
N LEU A 353 -8.35 0.99 12.68
CA LEU A 353 -8.76 2.33 13.07
C LEU A 353 -8.86 2.37 14.59
N ALA A 354 -8.16 3.30 15.22
CA ALA A 354 -8.33 3.57 16.64
C ALA A 354 -9.32 4.72 16.81
N SER A 355 -10.16 4.65 17.83
CA SER A 355 -11.08 5.73 18.19
C SER A 355 -11.24 5.84 19.69
N ALA A 356 -11.40 7.07 20.18
CA ALA A 356 -11.64 7.32 21.59
C ALA A 356 -12.40 8.63 21.81
N GLY A 357 -13.03 8.75 22.98
CA GLY A 357 -13.96 9.83 23.24
C GLY A 357 -14.40 9.89 24.70
N ASP A 358 -15.70 10.06 24.92
CA ASP A 358 -16.30 9.93 26.24
C ASP A 358 -16.10 8.50 26.77
N GLY A 359 -15.54 8.37 27.97
CA GLY A 359 -15.18 7.07 28.54
C GLY A 359 -13.68 6.83 28.62
N LYS A 360 -13.36 5.71 29.26
CA LYS A 360 -11.98 5.31 29.61
C LYS A 360 -11.31 4.44 28.55
N LYS A 361 -12.06 4.02 27.55
CA LYS A 361 -11.61 2.99 26.61
C LYS A 361 -11.09 3.62 25.33
N VAL A 362 -10.08 2.98 24.77
CA VAL A 362 -9.70 3.15 23.36
C VAL A 362 -10.19 1.93 22.62
N TYR A 363 -10.88 2.12 21.50
CA TYR A 363 -11.35 1.02 20.67
C TYR A 363 -10.48 0.93 19.43
N VAL A 364 -10.11 -0.30 19.07
CA VAL A 364 -9.44 -0.60 17.81
C VAL A 364 -10.33 -1.49 16.96
N TRP A 365 -10.60 -1.01 15.76
CA TRP A 365 -11.49 -1.63 14.79
C TRP A 365 -10.72 -2.18 13.61
N ASP A 366 -11.25 -3.24 13.04
CA ASP A 366 -10.81 -3.79 11.76
C ASP A 366 -11.39 -2.94 10.63
N ALA A 367 -10.51 -2.32 9.86
CA ALA A 367 -10.86 -1.47 8.73
C ALA A 367 -11.17 -2.23 7.44
N THR A 368 -11.21 -3.55 7.47
CA THR A 368 -11.60 -4.42 6.35
C THR A 368 -12.93 -5.09 6.59
N THR A 369 -13.19 -5.53 7.83
CA THR A 369 -14.40 -6.31 8.18
C THR A 369 -15.46 -5.49 8.90
N GLY A 370 -15.10 -4.34 9.48
CA GLY A 370 -16.03 -3.56 10.30
C GLY A 370 -16.15 -4.06 11.75
N GLN A 371 -15.35 -5.06 12.16
CA GLN A 371 -15.45 -5.66 13.50
C GLN A 371 -14.55 -4.98 14.54
N THR A 372 -14.93 -5.07 15.81
CA THR A 372 -14.05 -4.70 16.93
C THR A 372 -12.91 -5.72 17.04
N ILE A 373 -11.67 -5.26 17.03
CA ILE A 373 -10.50 -6.12 17.27
C ILE A 373 -10.24 -6.21 18.77
N THR A 374 -10.19 -5.07 19.45
CA THR A 374 -9.77 -5.00 20.85
C THR A 374 -10.15 -3.66 21.49
N GLU A 375 -10.27 -3.67 22.82
CA GLU A 375 -10.57 -2.53 23.67
C GLU A 375 -9.42 -2.34 24.67
N TYR A 376 -8.91 -1.12 24.80
CA TYR A 376 -7.83 -0.81 25.74
C TYR A 376 -8.40 -0.12 26.95
N GLU A 377 -8.23 -0.75 28.11
CA GLU A 377 -8.66 -0.26 29.41
C GLU A 377 -7.46 0.07 30.30
N GLY A 378 -7.54 1.20 31.00
CA GLY A 378 -6.52 1.60 31.98
C GLY A 378 -6.53 3.08 32.32
N HIS A 379 -7.17 3.92 31.48
CA HIS A 379 -7.56 5.25 31.92
C HIS A 379 -8.52 5.16 33.12
N SER A 380 -8.26 5.95 34.15
CA SER A 380 -8.90 5.85 35.48
C SER A 380 -9.80 7.07 35.77
N GLY A 381 -10.59 7.11 36.84
CA GLY A 381 -11.45 8.27 37.19
C GLY A 381 -12.95 8.13 36.86
N VAL A 382 -13.82 9.08 37.21
CA VAL A 382 -15.29 8.89 37.04
C VAL A 382 -15.80 9.48 35.73
N LEU A 383 -15.11 10.48 35.19
CA LEU A 383 -15.45 11.22 33.96
C LEU A 383 -14.21 11.38 33.07
N SER A 384 -13.54 10.27 32.82
CA SER A 384 -12.35 10.19 31.99
C SER A 384 -12.79 10.27 30.54
N ASN A 385 -12.24 11.23 29.82
CA ASN A 385 -12.46 11.41 28.39
C ASN A 385 -11.10 11.37 27.70
N VAL A 386 -10.99 10.53 26.68
CA VAL A 386 -9.76 10.39 25.89
C VAL A 386 -9.86 11.33 24.70
N PHE A 387 -9.01 12.35 24.70
CA PHE A 387 -9.05 13.43 23.71
C PHE A 387 -7.99 13.28 22.61
N ALA A 388 -6.97 12.46 22.83
CA ALA A 388 -5.89 12.27 21.87
C ALA A 388 -5.55 10.80 21.68
N LEU A 389 -5.26 10.45 20.43
CA LEU A 389 -4.80 9.14 19.99
C LEU A 389 -3.73 9.34 18.91
N ALA A 390 -2.70 8.51 18.93
CA ALA A 390 -1.73 8.43 17.85
C ALA A 390 -1.17 7.02 17.71
N TRP A 391 -1.14 6.50 16.48
CA TRP A 391 -0.41 5.28 16.16
C TRP A 391 1.07 5.54 16.04
N SER A 392 1.90 4.61 16.52
CA SER A 392 3.33 4.63 16.21
C SER A 392 3.54 4.34 14.71
N PRO A 393 4.60 4.87 14.07
CA PRO A 393 4.85 4.67 12.64
C PRO A 393 5.03 3.21 12.22
N ASP A 394 5.44 2.35 13.15
CA ASP A 394 5.58 0.90 12.92
C ASP A 394 4.27 0.10 13.13
N GLY A 395 3.18 0.77 13.53
CA GLY A 395 1.88 0.16 13.77
C GLY A 395 1.81 -0.75 15.00
N LYS A 396 2.86 -0.79 15.83
CA LYS A 396 2.96 -1.70 16.99
C LYS A 396 2.44 -1.11 18.28
N ARG A 397 2.29 0.21 18.36
CA ARG A 397 1.85 0.92 19.58
C ARG A 397 0.79 1.96 19.27
N ILE A 398 -0.02 2.24 20.28
CA ILE A 398 -0.94 3.37 20.31
C ILE A 398 -0.61 4.21 21.54
N ALA A 399 -0.53 5.52 21.36
CA ALA A 399 -0.53 6.47 22.46
C ALA A 399 -1.96 7.00 22.65
N SER A 400 -2.43 7.10 23.89
CA SER A 400 -3.68 7.77 24.24
C SER A 400 -3.49 8.73 25.40
N ALA A 401 -4.22 9.83 25.39
CA ALA A 401 -4.20 10.78 26.50
C ALA A 401 -5.62 11.13 26.94
N CYS A 402 -5.82 11.06 28.25
CA CYS A 402 -7.04 11.54 28.91
C CYS A 402 -6.80 12.95 29.42
N SER A 403 -7.82 13.79 29.37
CA SER A 403 -7.83 14.95 30.26
C SER A 403 -9.19 15.55 30.52
N THR A 404 -9.59 15.44 31.77
CA THR A 404 -10.44 16.42 32.44
C THR A 404 -9.73 16.82 33.72
N ALA A 405 -9.72 18.12 34.03
CA ALA A 405 -9.07 18.65 35.21
C ALA A 405 -9.57 17.89 36.46
N GLY A 406 -8.69 17.08 37.06
CA GLY A 406 -9.00 16.31 38.27
C GLY A 406 -9.42 14.84 38.08
N PHE A 407 -9.55 14.31 36.85
CA PHE A 407 -10.17 12.99 36.66
C PHE A 407 -9.43 11.94 35.82
N ASP A 408 -8.25 12.19 35.26
CA ASP A 408 -7.19 11.20 34.92
C ASP A 408 -6.18 11.89 34.03
N LYS A 409 -4.98 12.09 34.56
CA LYS A 409 -3.96 13.00 34.01
C LYS A 409 -2.81 12.21 33.42
N THR A 410 -3.15 11.26 32.55
CA THR A 410 -2.19 10.25 32.11
C THR A 410 -2.09 10.19 30.60
N VAL A 411 -0.87 9.93 30.12
CA VAL A 411 -0.64 9.41 28.77
C VAL A 411 -0.32 7.93 28.89
N HIS A 412 -1.04 7.09 28.15
CA HIS A 412 -0.78 5.66 28.08
C HIS A 412 -0.18 5.30 26.73
N ILE A 413 0.77 4.36 26.75
CA ILE A 413 1.29 3.69 25.56
C ILE A 413 0.83 2.23 25.63
N TRP A 414 0.17 1.76 24.59
CA TRP A 414 -0.42 0.42 24.50
C TRP A 414 0.30 -0.44 23.48
N ASN A 415 0.34 -1.74 23.72
CA ASN A 415 0.66 -2.71 22.68
C ASN A 415 -0.52 -2.82 21.72
N ALA A 416 -0.33 -2.51 20.44
CA ALA A 416 -1.43 -2.44 19.49
C ALA A 416 -2.01 -3.80 19.07
N LYS A 417 -1.33 -4.91 19.40
CA LYS A 417 -1.81 -6.27 19.13
C LYS A 417 -2.60 -6.84 20.30
N THR A 418 -2.10 -6.65 21.51
CA THR A 418 -2.68 -7.28 22.72
C THR A 418 -3.59 -6.34 23.51
N GLY A 419 -3.48 -5.03 23.29
CA GLY A 419 -4.12 -4.01 24.10
C GLY A 419 -3.57 -3.83 25.50
N SER A 420 -2.48 -4.52 25.83
CA SER A 420 -1.85 -4.41 27.14
C SER A 420 -1.13 -3.06 27.28
N PRO A 421 -1.18 -2.42 28.46
CA PRO A 421 -0.42 -1.20 28.72
C PRO A 421 1.08 -1.51 28.72
N ILE A 422 1.86 -0.68 28.03
CA ILE A 422 3.33 -0.71 28.00
C ILE A 422 3.88 0.34 28.98
N LEU A 423 3.37 1.58 28.89
CA LEU A 423 3.79 2.69 29.75
C LEU A 423 2.59 3.55 30.14
N ARG A 424 2.69 4.14 31.34
CA ARG A 424 1.75 5.12 31.87
C ARG A 424 2.56 6.30 32.39
N TYR A 425 2.48 7.44 31.71
CA TYR A 425 3.05 8.70 32.17
C TYR A 425 2.04 9.39 33.08
N ASP A 426 2.40 9.55 34.35
CA ASP A 426 1.58 10.19 35.38
C ASP A 426 2.45 11.02 36.34
N SER A 427 1.92 11.35 37.53
CA SER A 427 2.62 12.14 38.54
C SER A 427 3.97 11.54 38.98
N SER A 428 4.14 10.21 38.91
CA SER A 428 5.42 9.56 39.22
C SER A 428 6.53 9.94 38.23
N TYR A 429 6.17 10.33 37.01
CA TYR A 429 7.06 10.86 35.98
C TYR A 429 7.12 12.40 35.98
N GLY A 430 6.59 13.07 37.02
CA GLY A 430 6.46 14.53 37.07
C GLY A 430 5.39 15.09 36.13
N PHE A 431 4.58 14.22 35.49
CA PHE A 431 3.53 14.61 34.57
C PHE A 431 2.24 14.90 35.35
N MET A 432 2.07 16.17 35.74
CA MET A 432 0.86 16.63 36.46
C MET A 432 0.18 17.77 35.69
N PRO A 433 -0.34 17.53 34.48
CA PRO A 433 -0.95 18.58 33.68
C PRO A 433 -2.11 19.23 34.45
N ASN A 434 -2.11 20.55 34.51
CA ASN A 434 -3.28 21.36 34.86
C ASN A 434 -4.08 21.75 33.59
N PHE A 435 -3.79 21.11 32.47
CA PHE A 435 -4.36 21.35 31.14
C PHE A 435 -4.80 20.04 30.47
N SER A 436 -5.50 20.16 29.34
CA SER A 436 -5.88 19.00 28.53
C SER A 436 -4.86 18.65 27.47
N VAL A 437 -4.53 17.36 27.36
CA VAL A 437 -3.73 16.83 26.26
C VAL A 437 -4.68 16.54 25.11
N LEU A 438 -4.68 17.43 24.12
CA LEU A 438 -5.60 17.37 22.98
C LEU A 438 -4.97 16.76 21.72
N SER A 439 -3.66 16.52 21.75
CA SER A 439 -2.94 15.93 20.64
C SER A 439 -1.74 15.13 21.12
N LEU A 440 -1.40 14.09 20.38
CA LEU A 440 -0.24 13.24 20.56
C LEU A 440 0.40 13.03 19.19
N ALA A 441 1.73 12.94 19.15
CA ALA A 441 2.47 12.61 17.95
C ALA A 441 3.65 11.72 18.33
N TRP A 442 4.00 10.81 17.42
CA TRP A 442 5.20 10.01 17.51
C TRP A 442 6.32 10.64 16.68
N SER A 443 7.56 10.45 17.11
CA SER A 443 8.73 10.64 16.26
C SER A 443 8.57 9.79 14.97
N PRO A 444 9.02 10.26 13.79
CA PRO A 444 8.90 9.48 12.55
C PRO A 444 9.63 8.13 12.57
N ASP A 445 10.67 8.01 13.39
CA ASP A 445 11.42 6.75 13.59
C ASP A 445 10.80 5.85 14.67
N GLY A 446 9.76 6.33 15.36
CA GLY A 446 9.05 5.59 16.39
C GLY A 446 9.84 5.40 17.69
N THR A 447 10.95 6.10 17.90
CA THR A 447 11.70 6.06 19.17
C THR A 447 11.12 6.99 20.23
#